data_AF-A0A127SB30-F1
#
_entry.id   AF-A0A127SB30-F1
#
_cell.length_a   1.000
_cell.length_b   1.000
_cell.length_c   1.000
_cell.angle_alpha   90.00
_cell.angle_beta   90.00
_cell.angle_gamma   90.00
#
_symmetry.space_group_name_H-M   'P 1'
#
loop_
_entity.id
_entity.type
_entity.pdbx_description
1 polymer ?
#
loop_
_entity_poly.entity_id
_entity_poly.type
_entity_poly.pdbx_seq_one_letter_code
_entity_poly.pdbx_strand_id
1 'polypeptide(L)'
;VLVVIDYLGLLQLGNKRGSLVADIAEATRALKILAKELQVPIMLLCQLSRGSESRKENGYRPILADLRDSGAIEQDADMVLLLYRKALAMRNRKDDSEYGGAPAEEIEDNTAEVIVAKNRNGPLKTVNLAFQGMFSRFVNPS
;
A
#
# COMPACT_ATOMS: atom_id res chain seq x y z
N VAL A 1 -18.46 13.53 -3.30
CA VAL A 1 -18.33 12.63 -2.13
C VAL A 1 -17.17 11.69 -2.38
N LEU A 2 -16.34 11.41 -1.37
CA LEU A 2 -15.30 10.39 -1.42
C LEU A 2 -15.66 9.31 -0.40
N VAL A 3 -15.62 8.04 -0.80
CA VAL A 3 -15.80 6.91 0.11
C VAL A 3 -14.43 6.32 0.41
N VAL A 4 -14.11 6.17 1.70
CA VAL A 4 -12.85 5.56 2.15
C VAL A 4 -13.20 4.31 2.96
N ILE A 5 -12.55 3.18 2.62
CA ILE A 5 -12.76 1.88 3.26
C ILE A 5 -11.44 1.43 3.90
N ASP A 6 -11.44 1.33 5.23
CA ASP A 6 -10.31 0.86 6.05
C ASP A 6 -10.72 -0.44 6.77
N TYR A 7 -10.27 -1.63 6.35
CA TYR A 7 -9.47 -1.98 5.18
C TYR A 7 -10.05 -3.23 4.50
N LEU A 8 -9.56 -3.57 3.29
CA LEU A 8 -10.06 -4.68 2.45
C LEU A 8 -10.27 -6.00 3.20
N GLY A 9 -9.39 -6.33 4.15
CA GLY A 9 -9.45 -7.59 4.91
C GLY A 9 -10.64 -7.71 5.87
N LEU A 10 -11.37 -6.62 6.10
CA LEU A 10 -12.59 -6.62 6.93
C LEU A 10 -13.88 -6.75 6.11
N LEU A 11 -13.79 -6.72 4.77
CA LEU A 11 -14.96 -6.92 3.92
C LEU A 11 -15.40 -8.39 3.99
N GLN A 12 -16.63 -8.60 4.45
CA GLN A 12 -17.26 -9.92 4.44
C GLN A 12 -18.18 -10.01 3.23
N LEU A 13 -17.78 -10.80 2.24
CA LEU A 13 -18.70 -11.23 1.19
C LEU A 13 -19.47 -12.45 1.72
N GLY A 14 -20.78 -12.48 1.49
CA GLY A 14 -21.70 -13.42 2.13
C GLY A 14 -21.47 -14.92 1.88
N ASN A 15 -20.40 -15.31 1.16
CA ASN A 15 -20.08 -16.68 0.82
C ASN A 15 -18.96 -17.26 1.69
N LYS A 16 -19.34 -18.04 2.72
CA LYS A 16 -18.40 -18.69 3.67
C LYS A 16 -17.57 -19.87 3.10
N ARG A 17 -17.49 -20.06 1.78
CA ARG A 17 -16.84 -21.24 1.15
C ARG A 17 -15.90 -20.90 -0.03
N GLY A 18 -15.49 -19.64 -0.17
CA GLY A 18 -14.56 -19.19 -1.22
C GLY A 18 -13.09 -19.30 -0.81
N SER A 19 -12.19 -19.21 -1.80
CA SER A 19 -10.79 -18.87 -1.54
C SER A 19 -10.67 -17.38 -1.28
N LEU A 20 -9.77 -16.96 -0.40
CA LEU A 20 -9.50 -15.54 -0.12
C LEU A 20 -9.24 -14.74 -1.42
N VAL A 21 -8.59 -15.37 -2.40
CA VAL A 21 -8.34 -14.79 -3.74
C VAL A 21 -9.64 -14.45 -4.46
N ALA A 22 -10.59 -15.40 -4.47
CA ALA A 22 -11.89 -15.19 -5.10
C ALA A 22 -12.68 -14.09 -4.38
N ASP A 23 -12.63 -14.09 -3.05
CA ASP A 23 -13.30 -13.07 -2.23
C ASP A 23 -12.73 -11.68 -2.50
N ILE A 24 -11.41 -11.53 -2.58
CA ILE A 24 -10.76 -10.25 -2.94
C ILE A 24 -11.20 -9.81 -4.33
N ALA A 25 -11.20 -10.71 -5.31
CA ALA A 25 -11.59 -10.39 -6.68
C ALA A 25 -13.05 -9.99 -6.81
N GLU A 26 -13.95 -10.67 -6.10
CA GLU A 26 -15.36 -10.31 -6.05
C GLU A 26 -15.56 -8.94 -5.37
N ALA A 27 -14.86 -8.69 -4.27
CA ALA A 27 -14.97 -7.44 -3.52
C ALA A 27 -14.49 -6.25 -4.37
N THR A 28 -13.31 -6.33 -4.99
CA THR A 28 -12.77 -5.23 -5.79
C THR A 28 -13.65 -4.92 -6.99
N ARG A 29 -14.19 -5.96 -7.64
CA ARG A 29 -15.10 -5.81 -8.77
C ARG A 29 -16.43 -5.18 -8.36
N ALA A 30 -17.02 -5.65 -7.27
CA ALA A 30 -18.24 -5.07 -6.72
C ALA A 30 -18.06 -3.59 -6.37
N LEU A 31 -16.95 -3.24 -5.71
CA LEU A 31 -16.61 -1.85 -5.40
C LEU A 31 -16.41 -1.00 -6.67
N LYS A 32 -15.76 -1.53 -7.71
CA LYS A 32 -15.59 -0.82 -8.99
C LYS A 32 -16.92 -0.56 -9.68
N ILE A 33 -17.84 -1.52 -9.66
CA ILE A 33 -19.20 -1.35 -10.20
C ILE A 33 -19.93 -0.29 -9.39
N LEU A 34 -19.92 -0.39 -8.06
CA LEU A 34 -20.58 0.56 -7.17
C LEU A 34 -20.06 2.00 -7.36
N ALA A 35 -18.74 2.17 -7.49
CA ALA A 35 -18.12 3.47 -7.76
C ALA A 35 -18.64 4.10 -9.06
N LYS A 36 -18.86 3.28 -10.10
CA LYS A 36 -19.41 3.75 -11.39
C LYS A 36 -20.90 4.07 -11.28
N GLU A 37 -21.68 3.23 -10.62
CA GLU A 37 -23.13 3.42 -10.46
C GLU A 37 -23.43 4.67 -9.64
N LEU A 38 -22.72 4.87 -8.53
CA LEU A 38 -22.89 6.05 -7.67
C LEU A 38 -22.13 7.28 -8.19
N GLN A 39 -21.29 7.13 -9.20
CA GLN A 39 -20.42 8.18 -9.73
C GLN A 39 -19.56 8.86 -8.65
N VAL A 40 -19.05 8.09 -7.69
CA VAL A 40 -18.17 8.57 -6.61
C VAL A 40 -16.85 7.80 -6.59
N PRO A 41 -15.71 8.47 -6.32
CA PRO A 41 -14.46 7.77 -6.07
C PRO A 41 -14.55 6.92 -4.79
N ILE A 42 -14.00 5.71 -4.87
CA ILE A 42 -13.80 4.81 -3.73
C ILE A 42 -12.30 4.62 -3.54
N MET A 43 -11.82 4.91 -2.34
CA MET A 43 -10.46 4.61 -1.89
C MET A 43 -10.51 3.43 -0.93
N LEU A 44 -9.80 2.37 -1.29
CA LEU A 44 -9.73 1.15 -0.49
C LEU A 44 -8.31 0.98 0.06
N LEU A 45 -8.19 0.83 1.38
CA LEU A 45 -6.91 0.54 2.02
C LEU A 45 -6.65 -0.97 1.97
N CYS A 46 -5.43 -1.34 1.57
CA CYS A 46 -4.96 -2.72 1.48
C CYS A 46 -3.68 -2.88 2.28
N GLN A 47 -3.60 -3.96 3.08
CA GLN A 47 -2.34 -4.35 3.72
C GLN A 47 -1.51 -5.15 2.72
N LEU A 48 -0.20 -4.88 2.68
CA LEU A 48 0.74 -5.63 1.86
C LEU A 48 1.09 -6.97 2.51
N SER A 49 1.47 -7.94 1.68
CA SER A 49 2.09 -9.16 2.16
C SER A 49 3.46 -8.87 2.79
N ARG A 50 3.86 -9.72 3.75
CA ARG A 50 5.18 -9.64 4.39
C ARG A 50 6.34 -9.91 3.43
N GLY A 51 6.07 -10.40 2.21
CA GLY A 51 7.10 -10.60 1.18
C GLY A 51 7.79 -9.30 0.74
N SER A 52 7.16 -8.15 0.97
CA SER A 52 7.81 -6.84 0.79
C SER A 52 9.02 -6.64 1.70
N GLU A 53 9.04 -7.30 2.86
CA GLU A 53 10.08 -7.16 3.88
C GLU A 53 11.31 -8.04 3.61
N SER A 54 11.29 -8.92 2.61
CA SER A 54 12.43 -9.79 2.29
C SER A 54 13.32 -9.28 1.15
N ARG A 55 12.86 -8.30 0.36
CA ARG A 55 13.60 -7.80 -0.81
C ARG A 55 14.66 -6.75 -0.43
N LYS A 56 15.84 -7.24 -0.07
CA LYS A 56 16.99 -6.39 0.28
C LYS A 56 17.47 -5.54 -0.91
N GLU A 57 17.49 -6.13 -2.10
CA GLU A 57 18.00 -5.54 -3.34
C GLU A 57 17.30 -4.24 -3.77
N ASN A 58 16.00 -4.10 -3.46
CA ASN A 58 15.22 -2.92 -3.85
C ASN A 58 15.05 -1.90 -2.70
N GLY A 59 15.79 -2.08 -1.60
CA GLY A 59 15.63 -1.24 -0.43
C GLY A 59 14.31 -1.48 0.32
N TYR A 60 13.69 -2.67 0.16
CA TYR A 60 12.44 -3.06 0.83
C TYR A 60 11.27 -2.18 0.39
N ARG A 61 11.37 -1.72 -0.86
CA ARG A 61 10.38 -0.86 -1.48
C ARG A 61 9.19 -1.72 -1.92
N PRO A 62 7.95 -1.31 -1.60
CA PRO A 62 6.78 -2.06 -1.98
C PRO A 62 6.55 -2.00 -3.49
N ILE A 63 6.05 -3.10 -4.04
CA ILE A 63 5.70 -3.26 -5.46
C ILE A 63 4.27 -3.80 -5.58
N LEU A 64 3.68 -3.74 -6.78
CA LEU A 64 2.32 -4.25 -7.03
C LEU A 64 2.16 -5.72 -6.61
N ALA A 65 3.18 -6.55 -6.83
CA ALA A 65 3.17 -7.97 -6.45
C ALA A 65 3.08 -8.21 -4.93
N ASP A 66 3.28 -7.18 -4.10
CA ASP A 66 3.11 -7.31 -2.66
C ASP A 66 1.66 -7.22 -2.22
N LEU A 67 0.77 -6.68 -3.05
CA LEU A 67 -0.67 -6.81 -2.83
C LEU A 67 -1.00 -8.30 -2.93
N ARG A 68 -1.54 -8.88 -1.86
CA ARG A 68 -1.94 -10.30 -1.88
C ARG A 68 -2.87 -10.53 -3.05
N ASP A 69 -2.54 -11.53 -3.85
CA ASP A 69 -3.37 -11.95 -4.97
C ASP A 69 -3.70 -10.77 -5.91
N SER A 70 -2.67 -9.94 -6.17
CA SER A 70 -2.75 -8.64 -6.85
C SER A 70 -3.45 -8.64 -8.20
N GLY A 71 -3.60 -9.78 -8.87
CA GLY A 71 -4.18 -9.86 -10.21
C GLY A 71 -5.54 -9.19 -10.32
N ALA A 72 -6.46 -9.43 -9.37
CA ALA A 72 -7.79 -8.82 -9.42
C ALA A 72 -7.79 -7.33 -9.05
N ILE A 73 -7.07 -6.98 -7.96
CA ILE A 73 -6.89 -5.57 -7.54
C ILE A 73 -6.28 -4.76 -8.68
N GLU A 74 -5.23 -5.31 -9.31
CA GLU A 74 -4.53 -4.69 -10.42
C GLU A 74 -5.45 -4.56 -11.62
N GLN A 75 -6.32 -5.50 -11.95
CA GLN A 75 -7.25 -5.34 -13.08
C GLN A 75 -8.32 -4.27 -12.81
N ASP A 76 -8.92 -4.29 -11.62
CA ASP A 76 -10.10 -3.49 -11.28
C ASP A 76 -9.76 -2.03 -10.93
N ALA A 77 -8.66 -1.80 -10.20
CA ALA A 77 -8.30 -0.47 -9.72
C ALA A 77 -7.95 0.47 -10.88
N ASP A 78 -8.38 1.73 -10.82
CA ASP A 78 -7.90 2.75 -11.77
C ASP A 78 -6.50 3.25 -11.39
N MET A 79 -6.19 3.30 -10.10
CA MET A 79 -4.92 3.75 -9.55
C MET A 79 -4.52 2.88 -8.37
N VAL A 80 -3.22 2.60 -8.23
CA VAL A 80 -2.65 1.94 -7.05
C VAL A 80 -1.53 2.82 -6.52
N LEU A 81 -1.64 3.16 -5.23
CA LEU A 81 -0.68 3.97 -4.50
C LEU A 81 -0.04 3.11 -3.41
N LEU A 82 1.29 3.04 -3.41
CA LEU A 82 2.05 2.35 -2.37
C LEU A 82 2.78 3.38 -1.51
N LEU A 83 2.66 3.25 -0.20
CA LEU A 83 3.34 4.12 0.76
C LEU A 83 4.67 3.49 1.18
N TYR A 84 5.75 4.25 1.10
CA TYR A 84 7.07 3.79 1.52
C TYR A 84 7.72 4.81 2.47
N ARG A 85 8.31 4.30 3.55
CA ARG A 85 9.11 5.06 4.50
C ARG A 85 10.39 4.29 4.77
N LYS A 86 11.52 4.83 4.32
CA LYS A 86 12.83 4.20 4.48
C LYS A 86 13.17 3.98 5.96
N ALA A 87 12.86 4.94 6.84
CA ALA A 87 13.05 4.76 8.28
C ALA A 87 12.33 3.54 8.85
N LEU A 88 11.07 3.33 8.47
CA LEU A 88 10.26 2.21 8.93
C LEU A 88 10.80 0.88 8.37
N ALA A 89 11.13 0.88 7.08
CA ALA A 89 11.67 -0.29 6.40
C ALA A 89 13.02 -0.73 6.97
N MET A 90 13.83 0.20 7.49
CA MET A 90 15.10 -0.09 8.17
C MET A 90 14.90 -0.51 9.63
N ARG A 91 13.95 0.11 10.37
CA ARG A 91 13.64 -0.24 11.77
C ARG A 91 13.13 -1.68 11.93
N ASN A 92 12.33 -2.17 10.99
CA ASN A 92 11.81 -3.54 11.03
C ASN A 92 12.91 -4.63 10.89
N ARG A 93 14.19 -4.23 10.73
CA ARG A 93 15.33 -5.14 10.51
C ARG A 93 16.33 -5.20 11.66
N LYS A 94 16.05 -4.58 12.82
CA LYS A 94 16.99 -4.59 13.95
C LYS A 94 17.41 -6.01 14.40
N ASP A 95 16.72 -7.05 13.94
CA ASP A 95 17.00 -8.46 14.23
C ASP A 95 17.87 -9.19 13.18
N ASP A 96 18.17 -8.58 12.02
CA ASP A 96 18.95 -9.19 10.91
C ASP A 96 20.44 -8.76 11.00
N SER A 97 21.18 -9.44 11.88
CA SER A 97 22.56 -9.17 12.32
C SER A 97 23.69 -9.07 11.27
N GLU A 98 23.41 -9.08 9.96
CA GLU A 98 24.44 -9.14 8.90
C GLU A 98 24.86 -7.76 8.35
N TYR A 99 24.01 -6.75 8.47
CA TYR A 99 24.34 -5.37 8.15
C TYR A 99 24.24 -4.58 9.43
N GLY A 100 25.38 -4.23 10.05
CA GLY A 100 25.45 -3.44 11.29
C GLY A 100 24.37 -2.37 11.32
N GLY A 101 23.27 -2.68 12.00
CA GLY A 101 22.10 -1.83 11.98
C GLY A 101 22.46 -0.55 12.70
N ALA A 102 22.36 0.59 12.00
CA ALA A 102 22.41 1.87 12.68
C ALA A 102 21.42 1.80 13.85
N PRO A 103 21.83 2.19 15.08
CA PRO A 103 20.91 2.18 16.22
C PRO A 103 19.62 2.91 15.82
N ALA A 104 18.47 2.48 16.36
CA ALA A 104 17.16 3.07 16.00
C ALA A 104 17.10 4.59 16.22
N GLU A 105 18.05 5.12 16.97
CA GLU A 105 18.29 6.52 17.28
C GLU A 105 18.94 7.30 16.11
N GLU A 106 19.57 6.64 15.13
CA GLU A 106 20.25 7.27 13.99
C GLU A 106 19.39 7.37 12.72
N ILE A 107 18.20 6.78 12.70
CA ILE A 107 17.32 6.82 11.52
C ILE A 107 16.27 7.92 11.73
N GLU A 108 16.72 9.16 11.91
CA GLU A 108 15.88 10.37 11.80
C GLU A 108 15.58 10.68 10.33
N ASP A 109 15.06 9.69 9.61
CA ASP A 109 14.63 9.86 8.23
C ASP A 109 13.12 10.15 8.20
N ASN A 110 12.82 11.44 8.07
CA ASN A 110 11.47 11.97 7.91
C ASN A 110 11.01 11.95 6.45
N THR A 111 11.68 11.24 5.54
CA THR A 111 11.20 11.10 4.17
C THR A 111 10.12 10.03 4.06
N ALA A 112 9.21 10.26 3.13
CA ALA A 112 8.19 9.33 2.72
C ALA A 112 7.98 9.42 1.21
N GLU A 113 7.52 8.33 0.61
CA GLU A 113 7.21 8.25 -0.80
C GLU A 113 5.79 7.73 -0.99
N VAL A 114 5.06 8.35 -1.92
CA VAL A 114 3.86 7.78 -2.52
C VAL A 114 4.24 7.31 -3.92
N ILE A 115 4.29 6.00 -4.10
CA ILE A 115 4.61 5.36 -5.37
C ILE A 115 3.30 5.13 -6.12
N VAL A 116 3.11 5.86 -7.22
CA VAL A 116 2.00 5.60 -8.16
C VAL A 116 2.38 4.38 -8.99
N ALA A 117 2.05 3.21 -8.47
CA ALA A 117 2.44 1.92 -9.03
C ALA A 117 1.54 1.48 -10.19
N LYS A 118 0.28 1.97 -10.20
CA LYS A 118 -0.63 1.86 -11.34
C LYS A 118 -1.36 3.18 -11.54
N ASN A 119 -1.55 3.59 -12.79
CA ASN A 119 -2.42 4.70 -13.17
C ASN A 119 -3.02 4.45 -14.56
N ARG A 120 -4.33 4.18 -14.63
CA ARG A 120 -5.02 3.88 -15.90
C ARG A 120 -5.05 5.08 -16.86
N ASN A 121 -5.06 6.30 -16.33
CA ASN A 121 -5.29 7.52 -17.11
C ASN A 121 -4.13 8.53 -16.99
N GLY A 122 -2.92 8.07 -16.64
CA GLY A 122 -1.78 8.98 -16.46
C GLY A 122 -0.47 8.26 -16.17
N PRO A 123 0.61 9.01 -15.93
CA PRO A 123 1.93 8.44 -15.74
C PRO A 123 2.06 7.74 -14.38
N LEU A 124 2.96 6.76 -14.35
CA LEU A 124 3.56 6.27 -13.11
C LEU A 124 4.58 7.31 -12.63
N LYS A 125 4.61 7.57 -11.33
CA LYS A 125 5.58 8.48 -10.71
C LYS A 125 5.73 8.17 -9.23
N THR A 126 6.85 8.57 -8.66
CA THR A 126 7.01 8.62 -7.20
C THR A 126 6.85 10.07 -6.76
N VAL A 127 6.01 10.31 -5.77
CA VAL A 127 5.84 11.62 -5.13
C VAL A 127 6.54 11.57 -3.79
N ASN A 128 7.54 12.42 -3.61
CA ASN A 128 8.26 12.55 -2.34
C ASN A 128 7.44 13.41 -1.38
N LEU A 129 7.41 13.00 -0.12
CA LEU A 129 6.74 13.65 0.99
C LEU A 129 7.70 13.74 2.18
N ALA A 130 7.41 14.64 3.10
CA ALA A 130 7.97 14.61 4.44
C ALA A 130 6.95 14.01 5.41
N PHE A 131 7.41 13.24 6.39
CA PHE A 131 6.61 12.60 7.41
C PHE A 131 7.00 13.14 8.79
N GLN A 132 6.04 13.71 9.48
CA GLN A 132 6.19 14.24 10.83
C GLN A 132 5.68 13.19 11.83
N GLY A 133 6.60 12.36 12.33
CA GLY A 133 6.26 11.18 13.13
C GLY A 133 5.48 11.45 14.40
N MET A 134 5.76 12.58 15.07
CA MET A 134 5.02 12.98 16.27
C MET A 134 3.53 13.26 16.03
N PHE A 135 3.11 13.50 14.78
CA PHE A 135 1.73 13.77 14.41
C PHE A 135 1.12 12.71 13.50
N SER A 136 1.87 11.65 13.15
CA SER A 136 1.49 10.69 12.11
C SER A 136 1.05 11.35 10.80
N ARG A 137 1.72 12.45 10.43
CA ARG A 137 1.28 13.35 9.35
C ARG A 137 2.27 13.37 8.19
N PHE A 138 1.74 13.30 6.97
CA PHE A 138 2.50 13.55 5.74
C PHE A 138 2.30 15.00 5.29
N VAL A 139 3.37 15.64 4.83
CA VAL A 139 3.36 17.03 4.33
C VAL A 139 4.15 17.10 3.03
N ASN A 140 3.87 18.13 2.22
CA ASN A 140 4.72 18.43 1.06
C ASN A 140 6.14 18.72 1.54
N PRO A 141 7.17 18.19 0.84
CA PRO A 141 8.54 18.59 1.12
C PRO A 141 8.69 20.06 0.74
N SER A 142 9.32 20.83 1.63
CA SER A 142 9.59 22.26 1.45
C SER A 142 10.42 22.55 0.21
#